data_AF-A0A7X7TUH3-F1
#
_entry.id   AF-A0A7X7TUH3-F1
#
_cell.length_a   1.000
_cell.length_b   1.000
_cell.length_c   1.000
_cell.angle_alpha   90.00
_cell.angle_beta   90.00
_cell.angle_gamma   90.00
#
_symmetry.space_group_name_H-M   'P 1'
#
loop_
_entity.id
_entity.type
_entity.pdbx_description
1 polymer ?
#
loop_
_entity_poly.entity_id
_entity_poly.type
_entity_poly.pdbx_seq_one_letter_code
_entity_poly.pdbx_strand_id
1 'polypeptide(L)'
;MKNTVEKKYDLLKLFGFFPFIAMIFYGFWNIKIYLVLNSIVFIAFILLLFHIYKKKYFFFTDGYQYFFAAIVLSLISFSLSPLRNLISLEYINFLSGFIIFFITLNIQDNDGDIKYFYPFLFIIVLISAYNLISGDDVIATLKNSNTLAFFSILIIGMLLEKRRYYAALIFFCVLISTRSIAGMLSVVLVSSYYCFNNRKNIDFKNNKIVLSIVLLLIVFLVFNIDERSVSDRINWWRSSFDMFKERPLVGWGYSGFTHLISAFSSDGPKSLYAHNYFIETLAEEGIIFSAVWFYFLFLIIKRSKNFYHYALLSALLQSLFDFGIDTTCGWWFFMYILAESDKKDLLMFRFSNNGKKITSFIIALSSLVFFVWLYSSFKYIDIEKRLGVISELANNNRYDLAVAYSDDSIAKNPDNFDIALKRALVLEDIAEITRDKRAYMDLAKSLEYILIINPYYKRAYDKLEKIYDMIGDERLITDLRFRKKNYIQADK
;
A
#
# COMPACT_ATOMS: atom_id res chain seq x y z
N MET A 1 21.90 -8.71 37.17
CA MET A 1 21.17 -9.52 36.15
C MET A 1 19.78 -8.97 35.78
N LYS A 2 19.02 -8.30 36.68
CA LYS A 2 17.74 -7.64 36.30
C LYS A 2 17.92 -6.50 35.26
N ASN A 3 18.92 -5.63 35.43
CA ASN A 3 19.14 -4.48 34.52
C ASN A 3 19.52 -4.85 33.08
N THR A 4 20.06 -6.06 32.81
CA THR A 4 20.41 -6.49 31.45
C THR A 4 19.22 -7.09 30.69
N VAL A 5 18.19 -7.55 31.40
CA VAL A 5 16.96 -8.06 30.79
C VAL A 5 16.06 -6.90 30.37
N GLU A 6 15.99 -5.81 31.15
CA GLU A 6 15.19 -4.62 30.79
C GLU A 6 15.71 -3.91 29.53
N LYS A 7 17.03 -3.72 29.38
CA LYS A 7 17.62 -3.05 28.20
C LYS A 7 17.35 -3.73 26.85
N LYS A 8 17.12 -5.06 26.83
CA LYS A 8 16.86 -5.78 25.56
C LYS A 8 15.46 -5.49 24.98
N TYR A 9 14.55 -4.93 25.77
CA TYR A 9 13.20 -4.61 25.32
C TYR A 9 13.07 -3.22 24.71
N ASP A 10 14.06 -2.35 24.92
CA ASP A 10 14.07 -1.02 24.31
C ASP A 10 14.11 -1.10 22.77
N LEU A 11 14.74 -2.14 22.20
CA LEU A 11 14.79 -2.32 20.74
C LEU A 11 13.41 -2.64 20.13
N LEU A 12 12.59 -3.47 20.78
CA LEU A 12 11.22 -3.73 20.32
C LEU A 12 10.33 -2.49 20.48
N LYS A 13 10.58 -1.66 21.50
CA LYS A 13 9.90 -0.37 21.63
C LYS A 13 10.24 0.56 20.47
N LEU A 14 11.49 0.53 19.99
CA LEU A 14 11.89 1.30 18.81
C LEU A 14 11.11 0.91 17.54
N PHE A 15 10.56 -0.31 17.50
CA PHE A 15 9.73 -0.75 16.37
C PHE A 15 8.41 0.03 16.26
N GLY A 16 7.88 0.58 17.36
CA GLY A 16 6.70 1.45 17.32
C GLY A 16 6.90 2.69 16.44
N PHE A 17 8.15 3.13 16.23
CA PHE A 17 8.50 4.26 15.34
C PHE A 17 8.57 3.87 13.87
N PHE A 18 8.59 2.59 13.58
CA PHE A 18 8.91 2.09 12.25
C PHE A 18 7.93 2.55 11.16
N PRO A 19 6.59 2.59 11.40
CA PRO A 19 5.66 3.18 10.44
C PRO A 19 5.95 4.65 10.11
N PHE A 20 6.48 5.42 11.07
CA PHE A 20 6.84 6.84 10.87
C PHE A 20 8.12 6.99 10.04
N ILE A 21 9.10 6.13 10.27
CA ILE A 21 10.31 6.07 9.47
C ILE A 21 9.94 5.73 8.03
N ALA A 22 9.13 4.69 7.83
CA ALA A 22 8.66 4.30 6.50
C ALA A 22 7.98 5.47 5.79
N MET A 23 7.08 6.17 6.49
CA MET A 23 6.42 7.36 5.97
C MET A 23 7.41 8.43 5.50
N ILE A 24 8.52 8.69 6.23
CA ILE A 24 9.54 9.69 5.85
C ILE A 24 10.36 9.30 4.62
N PHE A 25 10.43 8.01 4.31
CA PHE A 25 11.12 7.53 3.11
C PHE A 25 10.17 7.28 1.92
N TYR A 26 8.85 7.46 2.09
CA TYR A 26 7.82 7.01 1.14
C TYR A 26 8.02 7.45 -0.33
N GLY A 27 8.74 8.53 -0.61
CA GLY A 27 9.01 8.95 -1.99
C GLY A 27 10.48 9.16 -2.31
N PHE A 28 11.37 8.81 -1.37
CA PHE A 28 12.72 8.36 -1.74
C PHE A 28 12.71 6.85 -1.98
N TRP A 29 11.53 6.25 -2.12
CA TRP A 29 11.33 4.81 -2.12
C TRP A 29 11.97 4.20 -3.36
N ASN A 30 13.21 3.74 -3.19
CA ASN A 30 13.81 2.78 -4.08
C ASN A 30 13.66 1.37 -3.48
N ILE A 31 13.83 0.37 -4.32
CA ILE A 31 13.75 -1.03 -3.90
C ILE A 31 14.71 -1.34 -2.74
N LYS A 32 15.88 -0.69 -2.63
CA LYS A 32 16.81 -0.94 -1.50
C LYS A 32 16.21 -0.51 -0.16
N ILE A 33 15.65 0.70 -0.09
CA ILE A 33 14.97 1.20 1.11
C ILE A 33 13.77 0.30 1.41
N TYR A 34 13.00 -0.09 0.38
CA TYR A 34 11.91 -1.05 0.51
C TYR A 34 12.34 -2.33 1.23
N LEU A 35 13.41 -2.95 0.74
CA LEU A 35 13.89 -4.23 1.22
C LEU A 35 14.44 -4.10 2.64
N VAL A 36 15.17 -3.02 2.94
CA VAL A 36 15.66 -2.74 4.29
C VAL A 36 14.49 -2.57 5.27
N LEU A 37 13.48 -1.78 4.88
CA LEU A 37 12.32 -1.53 5.72
C LEU A 37 11.57 -2.83 6.06
N ASN A 38 11.19 -3.63 5.06
CA ASN A 38 10.53 -4.92 5.31
C ASN A 38 11.41 -5.87 6.14
N SER A 39 12.73 -5.90 5.90
CA SER A 39 13.65 -6.71 6.69
C SER A 39 13.60 -6.37 8.18
N ILE A 40 13.47 -5.08 8.53
CA ILE A 40 13.33 -4.64 9.93
C ILE A 40 12.03 -5.18 10.54
N VAL A 41 10.92 -5.19 9.78
CA VAL A 41 9.64 -5.78 10.21
C VAL A 41 9.78 -7.26 10.54
N PHE A 42 10.37 -8.04 9.62
CA PHE A 42 10.56 -9.47 9.83
C PHE A 42 11.52 -9.77 10.99
N ILE A 43 12.62 -9.01 11.12
CA ILE A 43 13.56 -9.17 12.24
C ILE A 43 12.83 -8.88 13.57
N ALA A 44 12.07 -7.78 13.64
CA ALA A 44 11.30 -7.44 14.84
C ALA A 44 10.26 -8.52 15.18
N PHE A 45 9.60 -9.09 14.18
CA PHE A 45 8.65 -10.20 14.36
C PHE A 45 9.34 -11.44 14.93
N ILE A 46 10.50 -11.84 14.39
CA ILE A 46 11.27 -12.97 14.91
C ILE A 46 11.71 -12.72 16.36
N LEU A 47 12.23 -11.53 16.66
CA LEU A 47 12.61 -11.14 18.02
C LEU A 47 11.42 -11.21 18.98
N LEU A 48 10.25 -10.77 18.54
CA LEU A 48 9.01 -10.88 19.30
C LEU A 48 8.61 -12.34 19.53
N LEU A 49 8.71 -13.21 18.53
CA LEU A 49 8.38 -14.64 18.69
C LEU A 49 9.30 -15.32 19.71
N PHE A 50 10.61 -15.00 19.69
CA PHE A 50 11.54 -15.46 20.73
C PHE A 50 11.17 -14.94 22.13
N HIS A 51 10.66 -13.71 22.23
CA HIS A 51 10.16 -13.15 23.48
C HIS A 51 8.91 -13.86 23.98
N ILE A 52 7.93 -14.07 23.10
CA ILE A 52 6.71 -14.82 23.36
C ILE A 52 7.03 -16.25 23.83
N TYR A 53 8.00 -16.91 23.18
CA TYR A 53 8.50 -18.22 23.59
C TYR A 53 9.02 -18.24 25.03
N LYS A 54 9.77 -17.21 25.44
CA LYS A 54 10.29 -17.08 26.81
C LYS A 54 9.19 -16.79 27.82
N LYS A 55 8.27 -15.87 27.50
CA LYS A 55 7.15 -15.47 28.37
C LYS A 55 6.08 -16.55 28.50
N LYS A 56 5.96 -17.44 27.51
CA LYS A 56 4.90 -18.46 27.37
C LYS A 56 3.49 -17.89 27.23
N TYR A 57 3.36 -16.63 26.82
CA TYR A 57 2.10 -16.04 26.46
C TYR A 57 2.27 -14.94 25.42
N PHE A 58 1.19 -14.63 24.71
CA PHE A 58 1.05 -13.49 23.82
C PHE A 58 -0.35 -12.89 23.96
N PHE A 59 -0.54 -11.70 23.41
CA PHE A 59 -1.81 -11.00 23.39
C PHE A 59 -2.37 -10.96 21.99
N PHE A 60 -3.69 -11.03 21.92
CA PHE A 60 -4.42 -10.77 20.70
C PHE A 60 -5.74 -10.05 21.01
N THR A 61 -6.26 -9.39 19.99
CA THR A 61 -7.60 -8.83 20.01
C THR A 61 -8.69 -9.92 20.01
N ASP A 62 -9.87 -9.63 20.56
CA ASP A 62 -11.07 -10.42 20.26
C ASP A 62 -11.42 -10.31 18.76
N GLY A 63 -11.89 -11.40 18.16
CA GLY A 63 -12.03 -11.52 16.70
C GLY A 63 -10.75 -11.96 15.95
N TYR A 64 -9.72 -12.42 16.66
CA TYR A 64 -8.46 -12.92 16.07
C TYR A 64 -8.63 -13.95 14.95
N GLN A 65 -9.69 -14.75 15.01
CA GLN A 65 -10.00 -15.77 14.01
C GLN A 65 -10.22 -15.14 12.63
N TYR A 66 -10.92 -13.99 12.57
CA TYR A 66 -11.17 -13.26 11.33
C TYR A 66 -9.90 -12.60 10.81
N PHE A 67 -9.03 -12.11 11.70
CA PHE A 67 -7.71 -11.60 11.32
C PHE A 67 -6.86 -12.67 10.64
N PHE A 68 -6.72 -13.86 11.25
CA PHE A 68 -5.94 -14.94 10.65
C PHE A 68 -6.60 -15.49 9.39
N ALA A 69 -7.94 -15.57 9.35
CA ALA A 69 -8.66 -15.96 8.16
C ALA A 69 -8.42 -14.97 7.00
N ALA A 70 -8.40 -13.66 7.27
CA ALA A 70 -8.05 -12.65 6.27
C ALA A 70 -6.65 -12.88 5.69
N ILE A 71 -5.63 -13.12 6.53
CA ILE A 71 -4.25 -13.40 6.06
C ILE A 71 -4.20 -14.67 5.19
N VAL A 72 -4.92 -15.73 5.57
CA VAL A 72 -4.96 -16.97 4.77
C VAL A 72 -5.67 -16.72 3.44
N LEU A 73 -6.78 -15.99 3.44
CA LEU A 73 -7.53 -15.66 2.24
C LEU A 73 -6.75 -14.75 1.29
N SER A 74 -6.00 -13.77 1.81
CA SER A 74 -5.12 -12.95 0.97
C SER A 74 -3.99 -13.77 0.36
N LEU A 75 -3.48 -14.77 1.09
CA LEU A 75 -2.46 -15.69 0.56
C LEU A 75 -3.03 -16.57 -0.55
N ILE A 76 -4.28 -17.01 -0.43
CA ILE A 76 -4.98 -17.76 -1.48
C ILE A 76 -5.17 -16.87 -2.72
N SER A 77 -5.67 -15.65 -2.53
CA SER A 77 -5.83 -14.64 -3.60
C SER A 77 -4.50 -14.39 -4.34
N PHE A 78 -3.42 -14.10 -3.60
CA PHE A 78 -2.07 -13.95 -4.15
C PHE A 78 -1.61 -15.19 -4.92
N SER A 79 -1.77 -16.38 -4.34
CA SER A 79 -1.30 -17.65 -4.95
C SER A 79 -2.05 -17.98 -6.25
N LEU A 80 -3.34 -17.64 -6.32
CA LEU A 80 -4.19 -17.84 -7.49
C LEU A 80 -4.12 -16.68 -8.49
N SER A 81 -3.45 -15.57 -8.14
CA SER A 81 -3.32 -14.42 -9.01
C SER A 81 -2.50 -14.77 -10.27
N PRO A 82 -2.99 -14.37 -11.47
CA PRO A 82 -2.21 -14.50 -12.70
C PRO A 82 -1.05 -13.50 -12.73
N LEU A 83 -1.01 -12.55 -11.80
CA LEU A 83 -0.02 -11.48 -11.69
C LEU A 83 0.95 -11.69 -10.54
N ARG A 84 0.96 -12.85 -9.89
CA ARG A 84 1.77 -13.12 -8.68
C ARG A 84 3.24 -12.69 -8.78
N ASN A 85 3.83 -12.75 -9.97
CA ASN A 85 5.22 -12.35 -10.20
C ASN A 85 5.41 -10.83 -10.22
N LEU A 86 4.37 -10.08 -10.58
CA LEU A 86 4.35 -8.61 -10.59
C LEU A 86 4.08 -8.04 -9.20
N ILE A 87 3.15 -8.66 -8.46
CA ILE A 87 2.64 -8.13 -7.18
C ILE A 87 3.30 -8.73 -5.94
N SER A 88 4.27 -9.63 -6.09
CA SER A 88 4.87 -10.37 -4.97
C SER A 88 5.56 -9.46 -3.98
N LEU A 89 6.21 -8.41 -4.47
CA LEU A 89 6.88 -7.45 -3.62
C LEU A 89 5.83 -6.70 -2.77
N GLU A 90 4.82 -6.12 -3.41
CA GLU A 90 3.73 -5.35 -2.80
C GLU A 90 2.90 -6.20 -1.83
N TYR A 91 2.69 -7.48 -2.15
CA TYR A 91 2.04 -8.43 -1.26
C TYR A 91 2.83 -8.65 0.04
N ILE A 92 4.17 -8.67 -0.02
CA ILE A 92 5.01 -8.76 1.18
C ILE A 92 4.86 -7.51 2.05
N ASN A 93 4.75 -6.33 1.43
CA ASN A 93 4.44 -5.08 2.13
C ASN A 93 3.09 -5.15 2.85
N PHE A 94 2.09 -5.67 2.16
CA PHE A 94 0.77 -5.88 2.72
C PHE A 94 0.83 -6.83 3.93
N LEU A 95 1.55 -7.94 3.82
CA LEU A 95 1.78 -8.86 4.94
C LEU A 95 2.51 -8.20 6.12
N SER A 96 3.47 -7.32 5.85
CA SER A 96 4.18 -6.55 6.86
C SER A 96 3.25 -5.69 7.72
N GLY A 97 2.13 -5.17 7.19
CA GLY A 97 1.15 -4.46 8.00
C GLY A 97 0.45 -5.35 9.04
N PHE A 98 0.10 -6.60 8.67
CA PHE A 98 -0.43 -7.58 9.64
C PHE A 98 0.61 -7.93 10.71
N ILE A 99 1.87 -8.05 10.33
CA ILE A 99 2.97 -8.26 11.27
C ILE A 99 3.12 -7.06 12.22
N ILE A 100 3.05 -5.83 11.71
CA ILE A 100 3.09 -4.60 12.51
C ILE A 100 1.93 -4.55 13.50
N PHE A 101 0.71 -4.91 13.09
CA PHE A 101 -0.44 -5.02 13.98
C PHE A 101 -0.15 -5.99 15.14
N PHE A 102 0.32 -7.20 14.82
CA PHE A 102 0.63 -8.22 15.82
C PHE A 102 1.76 -7.81 16.76
N ILE A 103 2.82 -7.17 16.24
CA ILE A 103 3.92 -6.68 17.05
C ILE A 103 3.43 -5.61 18.02
N THR A 104 2.68 -4.64 17.50
CA THR A 104 2.15 -3.52 18.30
C THR A 104 1.28 -4.01 19.46
N LEU A 105 0.41 -5.01 19.23
CA LEU A 105 -0.41 -5.62 20.28
C LEU A 105 0.40 -6.24 21.43
N ASN A 106 1.57 -6.79 21.13
CA ASN A 106 2.39 -7.52 22.10
C ASN A 106 3.44 -6.65 22.81
N ILE A 107 3.60 -5.39 22.40
CA ILE A 107 4.41 -4.41 23.11
C ILE A 107 3.55 -3.78 24.22
N GLN A 108 3.69 -4.33 25.43
CA GLN A 108 2.99 -3.91 26.65
C GLN A 108 3.64 -2.67 27.31
N ASP A 109 3.85 -1.60 26.57
CA ASP A 109 4.27 -0.34 27.18
C ASP A 109 3.04 0.53 27.46
N ASN A 110 2.78 0.79 28.75
CA ASN A 110 1.59 1.52 29.19
C ASN A 110 1.63 3.00 28.77
N ASP A 111 2.82 3.55 28.52
CA ASP A 111 3.01 4.91 28.04
C ASP A 111 4.24 4.97 27.13
N GLY A 112 4.12 4.42 25.91
CA GLY A 112 5.10 4.69 24.86
C GLY A 112 5.33 6.20 24.78
N ASP A 113 6.52 6.65 25.21
CA ASP A 113 6.78 8.07 25.38
C ASP A 113 6.71 8.74 24.00
N ILE A 114 5.63 9.50 23.78
CA ILE A 114 5.36 10.08 22.47
C ILE A 114 6.51 11.00 22.01
N LYS A 115 7.37 11.41 22.95
CA LYS A 115 8.56 12.23 22.69
C LYS A 115 9.47 11.64 21.61
N TYR A 116 9.56 10.33 21.51
CA TYR A 116 10.37 9.69 20.47
C TYR A 116 9.77 9.84 19.05
N PHE A 117 8.48 10.14 18.92
CA PHE A 117 7.86 10.44 17.63
C PHE A 117 8.07 11.90 17.20
N TYR A 118 8.34 12.83 18.13
CA TYR A 118 8.41 14.25 17.81
C TYR A 118 9.41 14.62 16.71
N PRO A 119 10.62 14.04 16.61
CA PRO A 119 11.52 14.32 15.49
C PRO A 119 10.88 14.00 14.14
N PHE A 120 10.16 12.87 14.04
CA PHE A 120 9.50 12.45 12.81
C PHE A 120 8.28 13.34 12.51
N LEU A 121 7.46 13.63 13.52
CA LEU A 121 6.34 14.56 13.39
C LEU A 121 6.79 15.95 12.95
N PHE A 122 7.92 16.43 13.48
CA PHE A 122 8.51 17.70 13.09
C PHE A 122 8.98 17.70 11.63
N ILE A 123 9.62 16.63 11.16
CA ILE A 123 10.01 16.47 9.75
C ILE A 123 8.78 16.55 8.83
N ILE A 124 7.67 15.89 9.18
CA ILE A 124 6.41 15.96 8.39
C ILE A 124 5.88 17.39 8.32
N VAL A 125 5.88 18.11 9.45
CA VAL A 125 5.45 19.51 9.51
C VAL A 125 6.35 20.39 8.64
N LEU A 126 7.67 20.19 8.69
CA LEU A 126 8.61 20.93 7.83
C LEU A 126 8.38 20.66 6.34
N ILE A 127 8.16 19.41 5.95
CA ILE A 127 7.85 19.05 4.56
C ILE A 127 6.54 19.70 4.12
N SER A 128 5.49 19.64 4.96
CA SER A 128 4.21 20.29 4.66
C SER A 128 4.33 21.80 4.55
N ALA A 129 5.08 22.44 5.45
CA ALA A 129 5.33 23.87 5.40
C ALA A 129 6.12 24.27 4.14
N TYR A 130 7.11 23.47 3.75
CA TYR A 130 7.84 23.67 2.51
C TYR A 130 6.89 23.61 1.31
N ASN A 131 6.11 22.53 1.15
CA ASN A 131 5.16 22.37 0.03
C ASN A 131 4.18 23.55 -0.06
N LEU A 132 3.75 24.09 1.09
CA LEU A 132 2.87 25.25 1.14
C LEU A 132 3.55 26.54 0.65
N ILE A 133 4.85 26.71 0.93
CA ILE A 133 5.62 27.92 0.59
C ILE A 133 6.13 27.87 -0.85
N SER A 134 6.69 26.73 -1.27
CA SER A 134 7.27 26.57 -2.61
C SER A 134 6.19 26.50 -3.69
N GLY A 135 5.02 25.94 -3.38
CA GLY A 135 4.04 25.54 -4.40
C GLY A 135 4.50 24.33 -5.24
N ASP A 136 5.79 24.00 -5.19
CA ASP A 136 6.37 22.79 -5.76
C ASP A 136 6.18 21.60 -4.82
N ASP A 137 5.74 20.48 -5.38
CA ASP A 137 5.72 19.20 -4.69
C ASP A 137 7.16 18.74 -4.43
N VAL A 138 7.57 18.64 -3.16
CA VAL A 138 8.83 17.98 -2.82
C VAL A 138 8.79 16.55 -3.35
N ILE A 139 9.84 16.19 -4.09
CA ILE A 139 9.95 14.99 -4.93
C ILE A 139 9.74 13.66 -4.19
N ALA A 140 9.68 13.63 -2.88
CA ALA A 140 9.69 12.41 -2.12
C ALA A 140 8.69 12.45 -0.97
N THR A 141 8.38 11.33 -0.36
CA THR A 141 7.79 11.21 0.97
C THR A 141 6.31 11.55 1.12
N LEU A 142 5.84 12.71 0.67
CA LEU A 142 4.44 13.18 0.81
C LEU A 142 3.91 13.79 -0.49
N LYS A 143 4.46 13.32 -1.62
CA LYS A 143 4.11 13.78 -2.98
C LYS A 143 2.60 13.78 -3.23
N ASN A 144 1.86 12.91 -2.56
CA ASN A 144 0.41 12.91 -2.62
C ASN A 144 -0.20 13.58 -1.38
N SER A 145 -0.90 14.68 -1.61
CA SER A 145 -1.59 15.44 -0.56
C SER A 145 -2.66 14.63 0.16
N ASN A 146 -3.34 13.69 -0.50
CA ASN A 146 -4.33 12.82 0.14
C ASN A 146 -3.70 11.81 1.10
N THR A 147 -2.51 11.31 0.77
CA THR A 147 -1.73 10.44 1.68
C THR A 147 -1.28 11.23 2.92
N LEU A 148 -0.80 12.47 2.76
CA LEU A 148 -0.49 13.35 3.91
C LEU A 148 -1.73 13.65 4.76
N ALA A 149 -2.88 13.87 4.12
CA ALA A 149 -4.15 14.09 4.80
C ALA A 149 -4.53 12.87 5.65
N PHE A 150 -4.38 11.66 5.09
CA PHE A 150 -4.61 10.39 5.77
C PHE A 150 -3.74 10.24 7.02
N PHE A 151 -2.43 10.47 6.89
CA PHE A 151 -1.53 10.44 8.04
C PHE A 151 -1.91 11.48 9.09
N SER A 152 -2.25 12.69 8.66
CA SER A 152 -2.62 13.78 9.57
C SER A 152 -3.85 13.41 10.42
N ILE A 153 -4.87 12.77 9.82
CA ILE A 153 -6.05 12.29 10.54
C ILE A 153 -5.67 11.31 11.65
N LEU A 154 -4.87 10.30 11.32
CA LEU A 154 -4.42 9.28 12.26
C LEU A 154 -3.54 9.88 13.37
N ILE A 155 -2.61 10.77 13.01
CA ILE A 155 -1.72 11.46 13.95
C ILE A 155 -2.51 12.38 14.90
N ILE A 156 -3.49 13.14 14.40
CA ILE A 156 -4.36 13.99 15.23
C ILE A 156 -5.05 13.14 16.29
N GLY A 157 -5.67 12.02 15.91
CA GLY A 157 -6.32 11.11 16.84
C GLY A 157 -5.38 10.57 17.92
N MET A 158 -4.18 10.14 17.52
CA MET A 158 -3.13 9.69 18.45
C MET A 158 -2.68 10.79 19.41
N LEU A 159 -2.44 12.01 18.91
CA LEU A 159 -1.99 13.14 19.74
C LEU A 159 -3.09 13.58 20.72
N LEU A 160 -4.35 13.56 20.31
CA LEU A 160 -5.49 13.83 21.18
C LEU A 160 -5.65 12.77 22.27
N GLU A 161 -5.48 11.48 21.95
CA GLU A 161 -5.49 10.39 22.95
C GLU A 161 -4.42 10.62 24.03
N LYS A 162 -3.23 11.08 23.60
CA LYS A 162 -2.10 11.40 24.48
C LYS A 162 -2.15 12.83 25.06
N ARG A 163 -3.28 13.54 24.92
CA ARG A 163 -3.52 14.89 25.44
C ARG A 163 -2.48 15.94 24.99
N ARG A 164 -1.93 15.79 23.79
CA ARG A 164 -0.97 16.71 23.16
C ARG A 164 -1.68 17.69 22.21
N TYR A 165 -2.58 18.50 22.76
CA TYR A 165 -3.49 19.35 21.98
C TYR A 165 -2.78 20.33 21.03
N TYR A 166 -1.66 20.94 21.44
CA TYR A 166 -0.91 21.85 20.57
C TYR A 166 -0.34 21.17 19.33
N ALA A 167 0.21 19.96 19.48
CA ALA A 167 0.72 19.19 18.35
C ALA A 167 -0.45 18.72 17.44
N ALA A 168 -1.58 18.33 18.03
CA ALA A 168 -2.78 17.98 17.27
C ALA A 168 -3.28 19.19 16.44
N LEU A 169 -3.25 20.40 17.00
CA LEU A 169 -3.61 21.62 16.27
C LEU A 169 -2.65 21.88 15.10
N ILE A 170 -1.34 21.69 15.29
CA ILE A 170 -0.35 21.81 14.19
C ILE A 170 -0.70 20.82 13.06
N PHE A 171 -0.98 19.55 13.39
CA PHE A 171 -1.36 18.57 12.37
C PHE A 171 -2.72 18.83 11.73
N PHE A 172 -3.64 19.48 12.45
CA PHE A 172 -4.88 19.97 11.86
C PHE A 172 -4.62 21.08 10.82
N CYS A 173 -3.67 21.99 11.10
CA CYS A 173 -3.22 22.96 10.09
C CYS A 173 -2.54 22.27 8.88
N VAL A 174 -1.74 21.23 9.12
CA VAL A 174 -1.17 20.39 8.04
C VAL A 174 -2.28 19.71 7.22
N LEU A 175 -3.32 19.19 7.86
CA LEU A 175 -4.46 18.61 7.16
C LEU A 175 -5.13 19.63 6.24
N ILE A 176 -5.38 20.85 6.73
CA ILE A 176 -5.95 21.93 5.91
C ILE A 176 -5.01 22.29 4.75
N SER A 177 -3.69 22.36 4.98
CA SER A 177 -2.72 22.71 3.95
C SER A 177 -2.64 21.67 2.82
N THR A 178 -3.03 20.41 3.08
CA THR A 178 -3.10 19.39 2.03
C THR A 178 -4.15 19.67 0.94
N ARG A 179 -5.17 20.48 1.25
CA ARG A 179 -6.34 20.69 0.38
C ARG A 179 -7.09 19.41 0.02
N SER A 180 -6.90 18.31 0.77
CA SER A 180 -7.58 17.04 0.52
C SER A 180 -9.04 17.10 0.99
N ILE A 181 -9.97 17.21 0.04
CA ILE A 181 -11.42 17.24 0.28
C ILE A 181 -11.87 16.01 1.06
N ALA A 182 -11.41 14.82 0.66
CA ALA A 182 -11.74 13.57 1.33
C ALA A 182 -11.32 13.57 2.81
N GLY A 183 -10.11 14.07 3.11
CA GLY A 183 -9.61 14.12 4.47
C GLY A 183 -10.34 15.13 5.35
N MET A 184 -10.67 16.31 4.82
CA MET A 184 -11.45 17.30 5.57
C MET A 184 -12.90 16.86 5.78
N LEU A 185 -13.53 16.27 4.77
CA LEU A 185 -14.91 15.77 4.85
C LEU A 185 -15.02 14.65 5.91
N SER A 186 -14.06 13.73 5.95
CA SER A 186 -14.07 12.66 6.95
C SER A 186 -13.94 13.21 8.38
N VAL A 187 -13.04 14.17 8.61
CA VAL A 187 -12.91 14.83 9.92
C VAL A 187 -14.18 15.61 10.29
N VAL A 188 -14.83 16.29 9.35
CA VAL A 188 -16.10 16.98 9.59
C VAL A 188 -17.19 16.01 10.03
N LEU A 189 -17.38 14.92 9.28
CA LEU A 189 -18.43 13.93 9.56
C LEU A 189 -18.20 13.26 10.92
N VAL A 190 -16.96 12.86 11.20
CA VAL A 190 -16.63 12.19 12.47
C VAL A 190 -16.64 13.15 13.66
N SER A 191 -16.18 14.39 13.49
CA SER A 191 -16.28 15.41 14.56
C SER A 191 -17.73 15.75 14.85
N SER A 192 -18.59 15.78 13.83
CA SER A 192 -20.04 15.94 14.00
C SER A 192 -20.61 14.75 14.78
N TYR A 193 -20.26 13.52 14.39
CA TYR A 193 -20.65 12.30 15.10
C TYR A 193 -20.18 12.29 16.57
N TYR A 194 -18.92 12.65 16.83
CA TYR A 194 -18.36 12.84 18.17
C TYR A 194 -19.21 13.82 19.00
N CYS A 195 -19.52 14.98 18.43
CA CYS A 195 -20.35 15.99 19.07
C CYS A 195 -21.73 15.46 19.42
N PHE A 196 -22.36 14.64 18.56
CA PHE A 196 -23.66 14.05 18.84
C PHE A 196 -23.61 12.98 19.93
N ASN A 197 -22.61 12.08 19.89
CA ASN A 197 -22.52 10.94 20.79
C ASN A 197 -22.16 11.33 22.24
N ASN A 198 -21.39 12.39 22.44
CA ASN A 198 -20.97 12.85 23.78
C ASN A 198 -21.99 13.77 24.48
N ARG A 199 -23.26 13.78 24.05
CA ARG A 199 -24.31 14.64 24.63
C ARG A 199 -25.24 13.84 25.54
N LYS A 200 -25.29 14.21 26.82
CA LYS A 200 -26.49 13.98 27.66
C LYS A 200 -27.62 14.96 27.34
N ASN A 201 -27.32 16.09 26.70
CA ASN A 201 -28.26 17.05 26.11
C ASN A 201 -27.50 17.84 25.03
N ILE A 202 -28.13 18.13 23.90
CA ILE A 202 -27.59 18.98 22.83
C ILE A 202 -27.44 20.42 23.33
N ASP A 203 -26.45 20.65 24.18
CA ASP A 203 -26.08 21.99 24.60
C ASP A 203 -25.21 22.62 23.50
N PHE A 204 -25.89 23.30 22.57
CA PHE A 204 -25.27 24.13 21.53
C PHE A 204 -24.24 25.10 22.11
N LYS A 205 -24.44 25.56 23.36
CA LYS A 205 -23.56 26.53 24.01
C LYS A 205 -22.17 25.96 24.25
N ASN A 206 -22.06 24.68 24.58
CA ASN A 206 -20.78 23.99 24.84
C ASN A 206 -20.08 23.52 23.57
N ASN A 207 -20.81 23.36 22.45
CA ASN A 207 -20.27 22.83 21.19
C ASN A 207 -20.14 23.88 20.08
N LYS A 208 -20.48 25.15 20.35
CA LYS A 208 -20.49 26.22 19.32
C LYS A 208 -19.19 26.30 18.52
N ILE A 209 -18.03 26.14 19.17
CA ILE A 209 -16.72 26.21 18.51
C ILE A 209 -16.56 25.07 17.49
N VAL A 210 -16.86 23.83 17.88
CA VAL A 210 -16.73 22.68 16.98
C VAL A 210 -17.72 22.79 15.81
N LEU A 211 -18.95 23.21 16.08
CA LEU A 211 -19.97 23.43 15.04
C LEU A 211 -19.60 24.56 14.08
N SER A 212 -19.02 25.66 14.57
CA SER A 212 -18.50 26.75 13.73
C SER A 212 -17.35 26.26 12.84
N ILE A 213 -16.41 25.47 13.37
CA ILE A 213 -15.31 24.88 12.60
C ILE A 213 -15.88 23.93 11.52
N VAL A 214 -16.83 23.06 11.88
CA VAL A 214 -17.51 22.16 10.94
C VAL A 214 -18.17 22.94 9.81
N LEU A 215 -18.92 24.00 10.12
CA LEU A 215 -19.58 24.83 9.11
C LEU A 215 -18.57 25.50 8.18
N LEU A 216 -17.49 26.05 8.72
CA LEU A 216 -16.43 26.68 7.93
C LEU A 216 -15.74 25.68 7.00
N LEU A 217 -15.48 24.46 7.47
CA LEU A 217 -14.94 23.37 6.65
C LEU A 217 -15.91 22.95 5.55
N ILE A 218 -17.22 22.88 5.82
CA ILE A 218 -18.23 22.59 4.79
C ILE A 218 -18.22 23.66 3.70
N VAL A 219 -18.18 24.93 4.08
CA VAL A 219 -18.09 26.05 3.13
C VAL A 219 -16.81 25.92 2.30
N PHE A 220 -15.66 25.68 2.94
CA PHE A 220 -14.40 25.47 2.24
C PHE A 220 -14.47 24.31 1.24
N LEU A 221 -15.04 23.17 1.64
CA LEU A 221 -15.20 21.99 0.79
C LEU A 221 -15.99 22.29 -0.48
N VAL A 222 -17.16 22.94 -0.34
CA VAL A 222 -18.03 23.27 -1.49
C VAL A 222 -17.29 24.11 -2.54
N PHE A 223 -16.44 25.04 -2.12
CA PHE A 223 -15.69 25.91 -3.04
C PHE A 223 -14.42 25.28 -3.63
N ASN A 224 -13.99 24.10 -3.17
CA ASN A 224 -12.75 23.46 -3.62
C ASN A 224 -12.96 22.15 -4.40
N ILE A 225 -14.20 21.74 -4.67
CA ILE A 225 -14.48 20.53 -5.47
C ILE A 225 -14.07 20.76 -6.93
N ASP A 226 -13.15 19.92 -7.41
CA ASP A 226 -12.78 19.80 -8.82
C ASP A 226 -13.62 18.71 -9.49
N GLU A 227 -14.54 19.10 -10.37
CA GLU A 227 -15.42 18.19 -11.12
C GLU A 227 -14.64 17.15 -11.93
N ARG A 228 -13.47 17.52 -12.48
CA ARG A 228 -12.64 16.60 -13.26
C ARG A 228 -12.07 15.49 -12.36
N SER A 229 -11.56 15.86 -11.18
CA SER A 229 -11.06 14.89 -10.21
C SER A 229 -12.15 13.91 -9.77
N VAL A 230 -13.39 14.39 -9.58
CA VAL A 230 -14.53 13.52 -9.23
C VAL A 230 -14.86 12.56 -10.37
N SER A 231 -14.91 13.06 -11.61
CA SER A 231 -15.17 12.22 -12.80
C SER A 231 -14.10 11.13 -12.98
N ASP A 232 -12.83 11.48 -12.81
CA ASP A 232 -11.72 10.52 -12.92
C ASP A 232 -11.83 9.42 -11.85
N ARG A 233 -12.18 9.78 -10.60
CA ARG A 233 -12.42 8.80 -9.52
C ARG A 233 -13.59 7.86 -9.83
N ILE A 234 -14.70 8.37 -10.35
CA ILE A 234 -15.85 7.54 -10.74
C ILE A 234 -15.44 6.53 -11.82
N ASN A 235 -14.62 6.95 -12.79
CA ASN A 235 -14.11 6.06 -13.83
C ASN A 235 -13.18 4.98 -13.27
N TRP A 236 -12.31 5.33 -12.32
CA TRP A 236 -11.47 4.34 -11.62
C TRP A 236 -12.32 3.36 -10.80
N TRP A 237 -13.34 3.82 -10.07
CA TRP A 237 -14.25 2.95 -9.31
C TRP A 237 -15.01 1.98 -10.20
N ARG A 238 -15.51 2.47 -11.34
CA ARG A 238 -16.16 1.61 -12.34
C ARG A 238 -15.20 0.54 -12.84
N SER A 239 -13.97 0.93 -13.18
CA SER A 239 -12.94 0.00 -13.65
C SER A 239 -12.57 -1.04 -12.59
N SER A 240 -12.41 -0.65 -11.32
CA SER A 240 -12.20 -1.58 -10.20
C SER A 240 -13.38 -2.53 -10.02
N PHE A 241 -14.61 -2.05 -10.20
CA PHE A 241 -15.78 -2.91 -10.10
C PHE A 241 -15.87 -3.91 -11.26
N ASP A 242 -15.47 -3.51 -12.47
CA ASP A 242 -15.36 -4.42 -13.62
C ASP A 242 -14.23 -5.44 -13.41
N MET A 243 -13.11 -5.05 -12.81
CA MET A 243 -12.07 -5.99 -12.34
C MET A 243 -12.63 -7.01 -11.34
N PHE A 244 -13.44 -6.57 -10.36
CA PHE A 244 -14.09 -7.45 -9.39
C PHE A 244 -15.02 -8.47 -10.07
N LYS A 245 -15.82 -8.05 -11.06
CA LYS A 245 -16.75 -8.95 -11.77
C LYS A 245 -16.05 -10.10 -12.47
N GLU A 246 -14.83 -9.89 -12.94
CA GLU A 246 -14.06 -10.95 -13.60
C GLU A 246 -13.54 -12.02 -12.63
N ARG A 247 -13.22 -11.64 -11.38
CA ARG A 247 -12.69 -12.56 -10.38
C ARG A 247 -13.31 -12.33 -9.00
N PRO A 248 -14.63 -12.49 -8.84
CA PRO A 248 -15.34 -11.99 -7.66
C PRO A 248 -14.98 -12.73 -6.37
N LEU A 249 -14.57 -14.00 -6.44
CA LEU A 249 -14.33 -14.81 -5.24
C LEU A 249 -12.99 -14.52 -4.58
N VAL A 250 -11.92 -14.44 -5.38
CA VAL A 250 -10.53 -14.39 -4.91
C VAL A 250 -9.75 -13.19 -5.44
N GLY A 251 -10.36 -12.34 -6.27
CA GLY A 251 -9.71 -11.16 -6.82
C GLY A 251 -8.49 -11.43 -7.70
N TRP A 252 -7.69 -10.38 -7.87
CA TRP A 252 -6.48 -10.33 -8.69
C TRP A 252 -5.17 -10.37 -7.89
N GLY A 253 -5.23 -10.49 -6.57
CA GLY A 253 -4.13 -10.27 -5.62
C GLY A 253 -3.91 -8.79 -5.28
N TYR A 254 -3.45 -8.51 -4.05
CA TYR A 254 -3.07 -7.16 -3.59
C TYR A 254 -2.15 -6.44 -4.58
N SER A 255 -2.40 -5.16 -4.84
CA SER A 255 -1.73 -4.34 -5.86
C SER A 255 -2.00 -4.74 -7.32
N GLY A 256 -2.93 -5.66 -7.57
CA GLY A 256 -3.38 -6.05 -8.91
C GLY A 256 -3.96 -4.87 -9.71
N PHE A 257 -4.58 -3.89 -9.06
CA PHE A 257 -5.15 -2.70 -9.70
C PHE A 257 -4.11 -1.95 -10.54
N THR A 258 -2.93 -1.70 -9.97
CA THR A 258 -1.82 -0.99 -10.64
C THR A 258 -1.46 -1.60 -12.00
N HIS A 259 -1.50 -2.93 -12.11
CA HIS A 259 -1.07 -3.65 -13.30
C HIS A 259 -2.19 -3.95 -14.29
N LEU A 260 -3.45 -3.88 -13.85
CA LEU A 260 -4.62 -4.26 -14.64
C LEU A 260 -5.44 -3.07 -15.12
N ILE A 261 -5.38 -1.91 -14.46
CA ILE A 261 -6.29 -0.80 -14.76
C ILE A 261 -6.33 -0.42 -16.25
N SER A 262 -5.22 -0.54 -16.98
CA SER A 262 -5.18 -0.28 -18.42
C SER A 262 -5.98 -1.28 -19.28
N ALA A 263 -6.28 -2.47 -18.77
CA ALA A 263 -7.12 -3.44 -19.44
C ALA A 263 -8.61 -3.18 -19.21
N PHE A 264 -8.98 -2.42 -18.18
CA PHE A 264 -10.38 -2.18 -17.78
C PHE A 264 -10.83 -0.73 -18.01
N SER A 265 -9.90 0.23 -18.17
CA SER A 265 -10.19 1.62 -18.47
C SER A 265 -9.83 1.95 -19.92
N SER A 266 -10.81 2.50 -20.66
CA SER A 266 -10.69 2.82 -22.10
C SER A 266 -9.79 4.01 -22.35
N ASP A 267 -9.91 5.07 -21.54
CA ASP A 267 -9.17 6.32 -21.65
C ASP A 267 -9.18 7.07 -20.31
N GLY A 268 -8.12 7.84 -20.03
CA GLY A 268 -8.06 8.73 -18.86
C GLY A 268 -6.70 8.76 -18.15
N PRO A 269 -6.55 9.63 -17.15
CA PRO A 269 -5.35 9.64 -16.33
C PRO A 269 -5.17 8.29 -15.63
N LYS A 270 -3.96 7.76 -15.70
CA LYS A 270 -3.60 6.52 -15.01
C LYS A 270 -3.34 6.85 -13.55
N SER A 271 -4.13 6.25 -12.66
CA SER A 271 -3.82 6.19 -11.25
C SER A 271 -3.24 4.82 -10.90
N LEU A 272 -2.39 4.78 -9.88
CA LEU A 272 -1.91 3.54 -9.28
C LEU A 272 -2.95 2.92 -8.34
N TYR A 273 -3.99 3.68 -7.98
CA TYR A 273 -5.00 3.30 -6.99
C TYR A 273 -6.41 3.66 -7.49
N ALA A 274 -7.42 2.97 -7.00
CA ALA A 274 -8.82 3.22 -7.32
C ALA A 274 -9.37 4.48 -6.64
N HIS A 275 -8.67 5.01 -5.63
CA HIS A 275 -9.20 6.04 -4.73
C HIS A 275 -10.49 5.61 -4.01
N ASN A 276 -10.62 4.32 -3.71
CA ASN A 276 -11.64 3.77 -2.82
C ASN A 276 -11.16 2.42 -2.31
N TYR A 277 -10.66 2.41 -1.08
CA TYR A 277 -10.07 1.24 -0.43
C TYR A 277 -10.98 0.01 -0.51
N PHE A 278 -12.30 0.21 -0.37
CA PHE A 278 -13.25 -0.89 -0.29
C PHE A 278 -13.48 -1.55 -1.64
N ILE A 279 -13.64 -0.76 -2.69
CA ILE A 279 -13.81 -1.28 -4.06
C ILE A 279 -12.49 -1.86 -4.56
N GLU A 280 -11.36 -1.24 -4.24
CA GLU A 280 -10.02 -1.75 -4.57
C GLU A 280 -9.77 -3.09 -3.89
N THR A 281 -10.00 -3.19 -2.57
CA THR A 281 -9.89 -4.45 -1.82
C THR A 281 -10.81 -5.54 -2.39
N LEU A 282 -12.02 -5.19 -2.84
CA LEU A 282 -12.91 -6.15 -3.51
C LEU A 282 -12.32 -6.65 -4.83
N ALA A 283 -11.82 -5.74 -5.67
CA ALA A 283 -11.21 -6.09 -6.94
C ALA A 283 -9.95 -6.95 -6.76
N GLU A 284 -9.11 -6.59 -5.79
CA GLU A 284 -7.82 -7.22 -5.57
C GLU A 284 -7.93 -8.52 -4.78
N GLU A 285 -8.74 -8.60 -3.74
CA GLU A 285 -8.75 -9.77 -2.84
C GLU A 285 -10.05 -10.60 -2.93
N GLY A 286 -11.07 -10.09 -3.62
CA GLY A 286 -12.35 -10.77 -3.79
C GLY A 286 -13.26 -10.70 -2.55
N ILE A 287 -14.52 -11.07 -2.75
CA ILE A 287 -15.58 -10.91 -1.75
C ILE A 287 -15.33 -11.72 -0.48
N ILE A 288 -14.68 -12.88 -0.59
CA ILE A 288 -14.45 -13.76 0.56
C ILE A 288 -13.46 -13.11 1.53
N PHE A 289 -12.33 -12.60 1.01
CA PHE A 289 -11.40 -11.82 1.82
C PHE A 289 -12.07 -10.55 2.36
N SER A 290 -12.69 -9.75 1.49
CA SER A 290 -13.27 -8.46 1.88
C SER A 290 -14.31 -8.61 2.99
N ALA A 291 -15.19 -9.62 2.92
CA ALA A 291 -16.19 -9.86 3.95
C ALA A 291 -15.55 -10.18 5.31
N VAL A 292 -14.55 -11.06 5.34
CA VAL A 292 -13.84 -11.44 6.57
C VAL A 292 -13.04 -10.27 7.13
N TRP A 293 -12.32 -9.56 6.27
CA TRP A 293 -11.50 -8.42 6.64
C TRP A 293 -12.34 -7.24 7.16
N PHE A 294 -13.41 -6.87 6.46
CA PHE A 294 -14.28 -5.78 6.91
C PHE A 294 -15.07 -6.14 8.16
N TYR A 295 -15.45 -7.41 8.34
CA TYR A 295 -16.03 -7.86 9.59
C TYR A 295 -15.04 -7.74 10.75
N PHE A 296 -13.77 -8.12 10.55
CA PHE A 296 -12.72 -7.90 11.53
C PHE A 296 -12.57 -6.40 11.88
N LEU A 297 -12.48 -5.53 10.87
CA LEU A 297 -12.40 -4.08 11.09
C LEU A 297 -13.59 -3.56 11.89
N PHE A 298 -14.81 -3.99 11.55
CA PHE A 298 -16.02 -3.64 12.27
C PHE A 298 -15.94 -4.02 13.76
N LEU A 299 -15.46 -5.24 14.09
CA LEU A 299 -15.30 -5.68 15.47
C LEU A 299 -14.31 -4.80 16.26
N ILE A 300 -13.17 -4.44 15.64
CA ILE A 300 -12.19 -3.56 16.28
C ILE A 300 -12.74 -2.15 16.49
N ILE A 301 -13.36 -1.56 15.46
CA ILE A 301 -13.93 -0.20 15.57
C ILE A 301 -15.01 -0.15 16.66
N LYS A 302 -15.88 -1.16 16.73
CA LYS A 302 -16.92 -1.26 17.76
C LYS A 302 -16.35 -1.31 19.18
N ARG A 303 -15.17 -1.91 19.36
CA ARG A 303 -14.49 -2.05 20.67
C ARG A 303 -13.55 -0.89 20.98
N SER A 304 -13.02 -0.22 19.96
CA SER A 304 -12.15 0.95 20.11
C SER A 304 -12.87 2.06 20.87
N LYS A 305 -12.13 2.79 21.70
CA LYS A 305 -12.66 3.86 22.57
C LYS A 305 -11.84 5.13 22.37
N ASN A 306 -12.36 6.24 22.89
CA ASN A 306 -11.69 7.55 22.92
C ASN A 306 -11.26 8.06 21.52
N PHE A 307 -10.14 8.77 21.41
CA PHE A 307 -9.75 9.46 20.17
C PHE A 307 -9.26 8.51 19.08
N TYR A 308 -8.73 7.33 19.43
CA TYR A 308 -8.39 6.31 18.43
C TYR A 308 -9.62 5.82 17.66
N HIS A 309 -10.77 5.65 18.32
CA HIS A 309 -12.03 5.29 17.64
C HIS A 309 -12.37 6.28 16.53
N TYR A 310 -12.35 7.58 16.84
CA TYR A 310 -12.66 8.63 15.89
C TYR A 310 -11.58 8.77 14.80
N ALA A 311 -10.32 8.50 15.12
CA ALA A 311 -9.23 8.46 14.13
C ALA A 311 -9.46 7.37 13.09
N LEU A 312 -9.76 6.14 13.55
CA LEU A 312 -10.03 4.99 12.67
C LEU A 312 -11.27 5.23 11.81
N LEU A 313 -12.36 5.75 12.39
CA LEU A 313 -13.57 6.07 11.64
C LEU A 313 -13.31 7.14 10.58
N SER A 314 -12.52 8.17 10.91
CA SER A 314 -12.16 9.24 9.95
C SER A 314 -11.27 8.71 8.83
N ALA A 315 -10.31 7.84 9.16
CA ALA A 315 -9.44 7.20 8.18
C ALA A 315 -10.24 6.32 7.21
N LEU A 316 -11.16 5.50 7.72
CA LEU A 316 -12.02 4.66 6.88
C LEU A 316 -13.00 5.46 6.03
N LEU A 317 -13.57 6.55 6.58
CA LEU A 317 -14.43 7.45 5.81
C LEU A 317 -13.66 8.20 4.73
N GLN A 318 -12.42 8.65 5.00
CA GLN A 318 -11.57 9.19 3.94
C GLN A 318 -11.32 8.12 2.86
N SER A 319 -11.08 6.88 3.27
CA SER A 319 -10.81 5.76 2.38
C SER A 319 -12.00 5.31 1.52
N LEU A 320 -13.20 5.83 1.75
CA LEU A 320 -14.32 5.72 0.80
C LEU A 320 -14.08 6.57 -0.45
N PHE A 321 -13.33 7.65 -0.31
CA PHE A 321 -13.12 8.64 -1.36
C PHE A 321 -11.68 8.69 -1.85
N ASP A 322 -10.72 8.09 -1.12
CA ASP A 322 -9.29 8.13 -1.43
C ASP A 322 -8.55 6.83 -1.06
N PHE A 323 -7.30 6.73 -1.49
CA PHE A 323 -6.46 5.51 -1.36
C PHE A 323 -5.48 5.54 -0.18
N GLY A 324 -5.75 6.36 0.85
CA GLY A 324 -4.79 6.58 1.94
C GLY A 324 -4.27 5.28 2.57
N ILE A 325 -5.16 4.29 2.77
CA ILE A 325 -4.84 2.97 3.31
C ILE A 325 -4.03 2.11 2.33
N ASP A 326 -4.27 2.19 1.02
CA ASP A 326 -3.61 1.33 0.00
C ASP A 326 -2.12 1.64 -0.20
N THR A 327 -1.69 2.84 0.20
CA THR A 327 -0.26 3.15 0.25
C THR A 327 0.43 2.30 1.31
N THR A 328 1.62 1.77 1.04
CA THR A 328 2.33 0.92 2.02
C THR A 328 2.48 1.58 3.40
N CYS A 329 2.88 2.85 3.44
CA CYS A 329 3.06 3.54 4.71
C CYS A 329 1.71 3.83 5.38
N GLY A 330 0.67 4.15 4.59
CA GLY A 330 -0.69 4.33 5.09
C GLY A 330 -1.24 3.06 5.71
N TRP A 331 -1.10 1.92 5.01
CA TRP A 331 -1.42 0.59 5.50
C TRP A 331 -0.71 0.28 6.83
N TRP A 332 0.61 0.45 6.88
CA TRP A 332 1.40 0.16 8.08
C TRP A 332 1.02 1.02 9.27
N PHE A 333 0.80 2.32 9.03
CA PHE A 333 0.41 3.23 10.10
C PHE A 333 -1.03 3.02 10.55
N PHE A 334 -1.94 2.72 9.62
CA PHE A 334 -3.30 2.29 9.95
C PHE A 334 -3.29 1.05 10.83
N MET A 335 -2.51 0.03 10.48
CA MET A 335 -2.37 -1.21 11.26
C MET A 335 -1.76 -0.96 12.65
N TYR A 336 -0.83 -0.02 12.76
CA TYR A 336 -0.32 0.44 14.06
C TYR A 336 -1.42 1.10 14.91
N ILE A 337 -2.17 2.06 14.38
CA ILE A 337 -3.25 2.74 15.10
C ILE A 337 -4.40 1.76 15.44
N LEU A 338 -4.72 0.85 14.53
CA LEU A 338 -5.71 -0.20 14.74
C LEU A 338 -5.34 -1.07 15.95
N ALA A 339 -4.07 -1.48 16.06
CA ALA A 339 -3.57 -2.23 17.21
C ALA A 339 -3.58 -1.40 18.50
N GLU A 340 -3.11 -0.16 18.47
CA GLU A 340 -3.14 0.75 19.63
C GLU A 340 -4.56 0.98 20.16
N SER A 341 -5.55 1.05 19.26
CA SER A 341 -6.95 1.27 19.62
C SER A 341 -7.57 0.17 20.48
N ASP A 342 -7.00 -1.04 20.44
CA ASP A 342 -7.57 -2.24 21.06
C ASP A 342 -6.76 -2.76 22.26
N LYS A 343 -5.64 -2.11 22.61
CA LYS A 343 -4.73 -2.58 23.67
C LYS A 343 -5.35 -2.78 25.06
N LYS A 344 -6.49 -2.16 25.34
CA LYS A 344 -7.14 -2.21 26.66
C LYS A 344 -7.88 -3.52 26.92
N ASP A 345 -8.38 -4.16 25.86
CA ASP A 345 -9.32 -5.27 25.95
C ASP A 345 -8.74 -6.54 25.26
N LEU A 346 -7.45 -6.82 25.48
CA LEU A 346 -6.75 -7.94 24.84
C LEU A 346 -6.96 -9.28 25.54
N LEU A 347 -7.13 -10.33 24.73
CA LEU A 347 -7.11 -11.72 25.16
C LEU A 347 -5.66 -12.18 25.34
N MET A 348 -5.37 -12.81 26.48
CA MET A 348 -4.07 -13.41 26.75
C MET A 348 -4.09 -14.90 26.42
N PHE A 349 -3.26 -15.31 25.47
CA PHE A 349 -3.09 -16.70 25.09
C PHE A 349 -1.88 -17.28 25.79
N ARG A 350 -2.07 -18.32 26.61
CA ARG A 350 -0.99 -19.01 27.31
C ARG A 350 -0.65 -20.32 26.60
N PHE A 351 0.64 -20.59 26.44
CA PHE A 351 1.09 -21.86 25.88
C PHE A 351 1.08 -22.95 26.97
N SER A 352 0.45 -24.09 26.66
CA SER A 352 0.60 -25.31 27.45
C SER A 352 2.04 -25.87 27.31
N ASN A 353 2.38 -26.95 28.03
CA ASN A 353 3.68 -27.61 27.83
C ASN A 353 3.85 -28.12 26.38
N ASN A 354 2.77 -28.54 25.71
CA ASN A 354 2.78 -28.84 24.27
C ASN A 354 2.92 -27.58 23.41
N GLY A 355 2.50 -26.42 23.93
CA GLY A 355 2.67 -25.13 23.28
C GLY A 355 4.12 -24.78 23.00
N LYS A 356 5.11 -25.30 23.75
CA LYS A 356 6.54 -25.15 23.40
C LYS A 356 6.86 -25.70 22.01
N LYS A 357 6.32 -26.87 21.64
CA LYS A 357 6.54 -27.49 20.33
C LYS A 357 5.94 -26.61 19.22
N ILE A 358 4.72 -26.10 19.45
CA ILE A 358 4.02 -25.21 18.52
C ILE A 358 4.78 -23.89 18.35
N THR A 359 5.19 -23.24 19.44
CA THR A 359 5.93 -21.98 19.36
C THR A 359 7.30 -22.18 18.69
N SER A 360 8.01 -23.27 18.98
CA SER A 360 9.26 -23.60 18.27
C SER A 360 9.02 -23.81 16.77
N PHE A 361 7.93 -24.49 16.39
CA PHE A 361 7.53 -24.65 15.00
C PHE A 361 7.22 -23.30 14.33
N ILE A 362 6.48 -22.41 15.00
CA ILE A 362 6.18 -21.06 14.51
C ILE A 362 7.47 -20.24 14.33
N ILE A 363 8.42 -20.33 15.26
CA ILE A 363 9.72 -19.66 15.14
C ILE A 363 10.51 -20.21 13.94
N ALA A 364 10.55 -21.53 13.78
CA ALA A 364 11.24 -22.17 12.67
C ALA A 364 10.61 -21.76 11.32
N LEU A 365 9.27 -21.77 11.23
CA LEU A 365 8.53 -21.34 10.05
C LEU A 365 8.76 -19.86 9.76
N SER A 366 8.71 -18.99 10.77
CA SER A 366 8.95 -17.55 10.61
C SER A 366 10.40 -17.26 10.19
N SER A 367 11.36 -18.04 10.70
CA SER A 367 12.76 -17.96 10.26
C SER A 367 12.91 -18.40 8.81
N LEU A 368 12.24 -19.48 8.40
CA LEU A 368 12.22 -19.92 7.00
C LEU A 368 11.63 -18.84 6.09
N VAL A 369 10.49 -18.24 6.45
CA VAL A 369 9.88 -17.12 5.72
C VAL A 369 10.86 -15.95 5.60
N PHE A 370 11.57 -15.62 6.68
CA PHE A 370 12.60 -14.58 6.64
C PHE A 370 13.78 -14.93 5.74
N PHE A 371 14.22 -16.19 5.68
CA PHE A 371 15.26 -16.61 4.73
C PHE A 371 14.76 -16.54 3.28
N VAL A 372 13.52 -16.93 3.00
CA VAL A 372 12.89 -16.75 1.68
C VAL A 372 12.81 -15.26 1.31
N TRP A 373 12.47 -14.41 2.27
CA TRP A 373 12.49 -12.95 2.10
C TRP A 373 13.89 -12.42 1.78
N LEU A 374 14.93 -12.85 2.51
CA LEU A 374 16.31 -12.45 2.23
C LEU A 374 16.75 -12.89 0.83
N TYR A 375 16.46 -14.14 0.45
CA TYR A 375 16.74 -14.64 -0.90
C TYR A 375 16.04 -13.79 -1.98
N SER A 376 14.75 -13.51 -1.79
CA SER A 376 13.96 -12.66 -2.69
C SER A 376 14.53 -11.24 -2.76
N SER A 377 14.96 -10.69 -1.63
CA SER A 377 15.61 -9.37 -1.56
C SER A 377 16.88 -9.31 -2.40
N PHE A 378 17.73 -10.34 -2.34
CA PHE A 378 18.92 -10.44 -3.19
C PHE A 378 18.54 -10.53 -4.68
N LYS A 379 17.51 -11.31 -5.03
CA LYS A 379 16.98 -11.38 -6.40
C LYS A 379 16.55 -9.99 -6.90
N TYR A 380 15.80 -9.22 -6.11
CA TYR A 380 15.36 -7.87 -6.49
C TYR A 380 16.50 -6.87 -6.64
N ILE A 381 17.52 -6.94 -5.78
CA ILE A 381 18.73 -6.09 -5.90
C ILE A 381 19.49 -6.42 -7.20
N ASP A 382 19.61 -7.70 -7.56
CA ASP A 382 20.22 -8.12 -8.83
C ASP A 382 19.42 -7.60 -10.03
N ILE A 383 18.09 -7.71 -9.99
CA ILE A 383 17.19 -7.18 -11.02
C ILE A 383 17.37 -5.66 -11.18
N GLU A 384 17.35 -4.90 -10.08
CA GLU A 384 17.56 -3.44 -10.13
C GLU A 384 18.92 -3.08 -10.74
N LYS A 385 19.99 -3.78 -10.33
CA LYS A 385 21.32 -3.58 -10.88
C LYS A 385 21.35 -3.84 -12.38
N ARG A 386 20.70 -4.92 -12.85
CA ARG A 386 20.61 -5.26 -14.27
C ARG A 386 19.85 -4.19 -15.06
N LEU A 387 18.71 -3.74 -14.55
CA LEU A 387 17.93 -2.65 -15.16
C LEU A 387 18.75 -1.36 -15.26
N GLY A 388 19.56 -1.07 -14.23
CA GLY A 388 20.51 0.04 -14.24
C GLY A 388 21.53 -0.07 -15.38
N VAL A 389 22.18 -1.23 -15.52
CA VAL A 389 23.16 -1.49 -16.59
C VAL A 389 22.52 -1.41 -17.99
N ILE A 390 21.34 -2.00 -18.19
CA ILE A 390 20.62 -1.91 -19.47
C ILE A 390 20.32 -0.44 -19.82
N SER A 391 19.85 0.33 -18.83
CA SER A 391 19.56 1.76 -19.01
C SER A 391 20.80 2.57 -19.33
N GLU A 392 21.91 2.32 -18.63
CA GLU A 392 23.19 2.99 -18.87
C GLU A 392 23.74 2.69 -20.27
N LEU A 393 23.70 1.43 -20.71
CA LEU A 393 24.13 1.04 -22.06
C LEU A 393 23.27 1.70 -23.14
N ALA A 394 21.95 1.70 -22.96
CA ALA A 394 21.01 2.35 -23.90
C ALA A 394 21.24 3.87 -23.96
N ASN A 395 21.39 4.54 -22.82
CA ASN A 395 21.65 5.98 -22.75
C ASN A 395 22.99 6.39 -23.39
N ASN A 396 23.97 5.47 -23.44
CA ASN A 396 25.24 5.66 -24.12
C ASN A 396 25.21 5.20 -25.59
N ASN A 397 24.02 4.99 -26.17
CA ASN A 397 23.80 4.50 -27.54
C ASN A 397 24.48 3.15 -27.84
N ARG A 398 24.77 2.34 -26.82
CA ARG A 398 25.36 0.99 -26.96
C ARG A 398 24.26 -0.07 -27.02
N TYR A 399 23.36 0.08 -27.98
CA TYR A 399 22.12 -0.68 -28.07
C TYR A 399 22.34 -2.20 -28.19
N ASP A 400 23.28 -2.66 -29.02
CA ASP A 400 23.56 -4.11 -29.19
C ASP A 400 23.94 -4.78 -27.87
N LEU A 401 24.72 -4.08 -27.04
CA LEU A 401 25.14 -4.57 -25.73
C LEU A 401 24.00 -4.48 -24.72
N ALA A 402 23.15 -3.45 -24.79
CA ALA A 402 21.96 -3.37 -23.97
C ALA A 402 21.00 -4.55 -24.26
N VAL A 403 20.79 -4.89 -25.54
CA VAL A 403 19.99 -6.06 -25.96
C VAL A 403 20.63 -7.36 -25.48
N ALA A 404 21.91 -7.61 -25.75
CA ALA A 404 22.59 -8.82 -25.33
C ALA A 404 22.57 -9.01 -23.80
N TYR A 405 22.78 -7.92 -23.04
CA TYR A 405 22.72 -7.96 -21.58
C TYR A 405 21.29 -8.17 -21.06
N SER A 406 20.28 -7.63 -21.77
CA SER A 406 18.88 -7.90 -21.46
C SER A 406 18.49 -9.36 -21.74
N ASP A 407 19.01 -10.00 -22.79
CA ASP A 407 18.78 -11.41 -23.10
C ASP A 407 19.37 -12.33 -22.01
N ASP A 408 20.61 -12.08 -21.55
CA ASP A 408 21.20 -12.77 -20.39
C ASP A 408 20.35 -12.58 -19.13
N SER A 409 19.82 -11.37 -18.94
CA SER A 409 19.02 -11.03 -17.77
C SER A 409 17.64 -11.72 -17.78
N ILE A 410 17.00 -11.84 -18.95
CA ILE A 410 15.76 -12.61 -19.14
C ILE A 410 16.03 -14.10 -18.96
N ALA A 411 17.15 -14.64 -19.47
CA ALA A 411 17.49 -16.05 -19.27
C ALA A 411 17.61 -16.42 -17.78
N LYS A 412 18.09 -15.48 -16.94
CA LYS A 412 18.19 -15.66 -15.48
C LYS A 412 16.90 -15.39 -14.73
N ASN A 413 16.07 -14.48 -15.23
CA ASN A 413 14.81 -14.06 -14.62
C ASN A 413 13.69 -14.05 -15.66
N PRO A 414 13.28 -15.22 -16.18
CA PRO A 414 12.35 -15.28 -17.31
C PRO A 414 10.98 -14.71 -16.97
N ASP A 415 10.59 -14.74 -15.70
CA ASP A 415 9.32 -14.26 -15.21
C ASP A 415 9.30 -12.75 -14.89
N ASN A 416 10.42 -12.04 -15.03
CA ASN A 416 10.50 -10.63 -14.65
C ASN A 416 10.03 -9.70 -15.79
N PHE A 417 8.88 -9.07 -15.54
CA PHE A 417 8.26 -8.14 -16.48
C PHE A 417 9.08 -6.87 -16.73
N ASP A 418 9.74 -6.30 -15.71
CA ASP A 418 10.48 -5.04 -15.86
C ASP A 418 11.69 -5.19 -16.79
N ILE A 419 12.42 -6.30 -16.71
CA ILE A 419 13.53 -6.61 -17.62
C ILE A 419 12.99 -6.78 -19.04
N ALA A 420 11.91 -7.55 -19.23
CA ALA A 420 11.28 -7.74 -20.53
C ALA A 420 10.78 -6.40 -21.14
N LEU A 421 10.16 -5.56 -20.32
CA LEU A 421 9.70 -4.23 -20.71
C LEU A 421 10.88 -3.32 -21.08
N LYS A 422 11.94 -3.30 -20.27
CA LYS A 422 13.11 -2.48 -20.55
C LYS A 422 13.79 -2.90 -21.86
N ARG A 423 13.88 -4.21 -22.14
CA ARG A 423 14.33 -4.73 -23.43
C ARG A 423 13.48 -4.24 -24.60
N ALA A 424 12.15 -4.30 -24.47
CA ALA A 424 11.25 -3.82 -25.52
C ALA A 424 11.42 -2.32 -25.77
N LEU A 425 11.67 -1.51 -24.74
CA LEU A 425 11.97 -0.08 -24.90
C LEU A 425 13.29 0.15 -25.66
N VAL A 426 14.34 -0.61 -25.34
CA VAL A 426 15.61 -0.53 -26.08
C VAL A 426 15.43 -0.90 -27.55
N LEU A 427 14.65 -1.95 -27.85
CA LEU A 427 14.36 -2.37 -29.23
C LEU A 427 13.47 -1.38 -29.97
N GLU A 428 12.60 -0.66 -29.26
CA GLU A 428 11.80 0.44 -29.81
C GLU A 428 12.71 1.57 -30.29
N ASP A 429 13.67 2.01 -29.46
CA ASP A 429 14.65 3.03 -29.86
C ASP A 429 15.41 2.60 -31.12
N ILE A 430 15.89 1.35 -31.18
CA ILE A 430 16.59 0.80 -32.37
C ILE A 430 15.67 0.81 -33.60
N ALA A 431 14.43 0.35 -33.46
CA ALA A 431 13.48 0.28 -34.56
C ALA A 431 13.11 1.68 -35.09
N GLU A 432 12.96 2.67 -34.21
CA GLU A 432 12.70 4.06 -34.59
C GLU A 432 13.89 4.72 -35.29
N ILE A 433 15.12 4.46 -34.82
CA ILE A 433 16.35 5.01 -35.42
C ILE A 433 16.62 4.37 -36.79
N THR A 434 16.55 3.04 -36.88
CA THR A 434 16.93 2.30 -38.09
C THR A 434 15.81 2.26 -39.14
N ARG A 435 14.56 2.30 -38.69
CA ARG A 435 13.36 2.05 -39.50
C ARG A 435 13.42 0.73 -40.29
N ASP A 436 14.23 -0.24 -39.83
CA ASP A 436 14.37 -1.54 -40.47
C ASP A 436 13.24 -2.48 -40.04
N LYS A 437 12.66 -3.19 -41.01
CA LYS A 437 11.65 -4.23 -40.79
C LYS A 437 12.14 -5.31 -39.81
N ARG A 438 13.44 -5.64 -39.81
CA ARG A 438 13.99 -6.63 -38.87
C ARG A 438 13.97 -6.12 -37.42
N ALA A 439 14.33 -4.86 -37.19
CA ALA A 439 14.30 -4.26 -35.86
C ALA A 439 12.87 -4.22 -35.29
N TYR A 440 11.87 -3.88 -36.12
CA TYR A 440 10.46 -3.96 -35.74
C TYR A 440 10.00 -5.39 -35.42
N MET A 441 10.50 -6.40 -36.15
CA MET A 441 10.21 -7.81 -35.85
C MET A 441 10.80 -8.25 -34.51
N ASP A 442 12.01 -7.81 -34.17
CA ASP A 442 12.62 -8.15 -32.87
C ASP A 442 11.92 -7.42 -31.70
N LEU A 443 11.47 -6.19 -31.92
CA LEU A 443 10.56 -5.49 -31.00
C LEU A 443 9.25 -6.27 -30.82
N ALA A 444 8.62 -6.73 -31.91
CA ALA A 444 7.39 -7.51 -31.84
C ALA A 444 7.57 -8.80 -31.01
N LYS A 445 8.67 -9.54 -31.21
CA LYS A 445 8.99 -10.71 -30.37
C LYS A 445 9.07 -10.35 -28.89
N SER A 446 9.69 -9.21 -28.55
CA SER A 446 9.79 -8.74 -27.17
C SER A 446 8.43 -8.38 -26.57
N LEU A 447 7.56 -7.75 -27.35
CA LEU A 447 6.20 -7.39 -26.92
C LEU A 447 5.32 -8.62 -26.76
N GLU A 448 5.43 -9.62 -27.63
CA GLU A 448 4.74 -10.90 -27.47
C GLU A 448 5.21 -11.62 -26.19
N TYR A 449 6.51 -11.58 -25.89
CA TYR A 449 7.04 -12.12 -24.63
C TYR A 449 6.45 -11.42 -23.40
N ILE A 450 6.30 -10.09 -23.46
CA ILE A 450 5.63 -9.32 -22.40
C ILE A 450 4.17 -9.78 -22.22
N LEU A 451 3.44 -10.06 -23.31
CA LEU A 451 2.06 -10.57 -23.24
C LEU A 451 1.96 -11.99 -22.69
N ILE A 452 3.01 -12.81 -22.82
CA ILE A 452 3.08 -14.12 -22.15
C ILE A 452 3.18 -13.94 -20.63
N ILE A 453 3.95 -12.96 -20.15
CA ILE A 453 4.11 -12.68 -18.72
C ILE A 453 2.87 -11.98 -18.15
N ASN A 454 2.35 -10.98 -18.87
CA ASN A 454 1.18 -10.20 -18.49
C ASN A 454 0.26 -9.98 -19.69
N PRO A 455 -0.74 -10.85 -19.89
CA PRO A 455 -1.66 -10.75 -21.03
C PRO A 455 -2.61 -9.55 -20.95
N TYR A 456 -2.60 -8.78 -19.86
CA TYR A 456 -3.44 -7.59 -19.65
C TYR A 456 -2.72 -6.27 -19.97
N TYR A 457 -1.47 -6.32 -20.44
CA TYR A 457 -0.70 -5.11 -20.74
C TYR A 457 -1.12 -4.46 -22.07
N LYS A 458 -2.18 -3.63 -22.04
CA LYS A 458 -2.80 -2.97 -23.22
C LYS A 458 -1.80 -2.34 -24.19
N ARG A 459 -0.77 -1.65 -23.67
CA ARG A 459 0.24 -0.95 -24.49
C ARG A 459 1.01 -1.90 -25.43
N ALA A 460 1.23 -3.15 -25.05
CA ALA A 460 1.87 -4.12 -25.94
C ALA A 460 0.96 -4.49 -27.12
N TYR A 461 -0.34 -4.69 -26.90
CA TYR A 461 -1.29 -4.92 -27.99
C TYR A 461 -1.34 -3.75 -28.97
N ASP A 462 -1.47 -2.52 -28.47
CA ASP A 462 -1.57 -1.33 -29.33
C ASP A 462 -0.31 -1.14 -30.19
N LYS A 463 0.86 -1.48 -29.66
CA LYS A 463 2.13 -1.43 -30.41
C LYS A 463 2.26 -2.58 -31.39
N LEU A 464 1.94 -3.81 -30.98
CA LEU A 464 1.98 -4.99 -31.85
C LEU A 464 1.04 -4.82 -33.05
N GLU A 465 -0.14 -4.25 -32.86
CA GLU A 465 -1.10 -4.01 -33.94
C GLU A 465 -0.50 -3.10 -35.01
N LYS A 466 0.14 -1.99 -34.61
CA LYS A 466 0.84 -1.08 -35.54
C LYS A 466 2.01 -1.75 -36.26
N ILE A 467 2.79 -2.57 -35.55
CA ILE A 467 3.93 -3.26 -36.13
C ILE A 467 3.47 -4.30 -37.16
N TYR A 468 2.47 -5.11 -36.82
CA TYR A 468 1.95 -6.14 -37.73
C TYR A 468 1.22 -5.54 -38.94
N ASP A 469 0.52 -4.41 -38.77
CA ASP A 469 -0.08 -3.65 -39.88
C ASP A 469 1.00 -3.15 -40.87
N MET A 470 2.07 -2.53 -40.36
CA MET A 470 3.21 -2.10 -41.16
C MET A 470 3.91 -3.25 -41.91
N ILE A 471 3.90 -4.46 -41.34
CA ILE A 471 4.52 -5.65 -41.94
C ILE A 471 3.63 -6.25 -43.04
N GLY A 472 2.31 -6.05 -42.95
CA GLY A 472 1.30 -6.60 -43.86
C GLY A 472 0.93 -8.06 -43.56
N ASP A 473 1.06 -8.52 -42.31
CA ASP A 473 0.69 -9.91 -41.94
C ASP A 473 -0.73 -9.96 -41.32
N GLU A 474 -1.74 -10.14 -42.16
CA GLU A 474 -3.15 -10.17 -41.74
C GLU A 474 -3.46 -11.28 -40.72
N ARG A 475 -2.72 -12.40 -40.76
CA ARG A 475 -2.92 -13.51 -39.82
C ARG A 475 -2.52 -13.11 -38.41
N LEU A 476 -1.35 -12.49 -38.26
CA LEU A 476 -0.87 -12.01 -36.96
C LEU A 476 -1.78 -10.91 -36.39
N ILE A 477 -2.27 -9.98 -37.22
CA ILE A 477 -3.21 -8.94 -36.80
C ILE A 477 -4.52 -9.55 -36.30
N THR A 478 -5.07 -10.52 -37.04
CA THR A 478 -6.34 -11.16 -36.69
C THR A 478 -6.23 -11.93 -35.37
N ASP A 479 -5.15 -12.69 -35.18
CA ASP A 479 -4.86 -13.37 -33.92
C ASP A 479 -4.69 -12.39 -32.74
N LEU A 480 -3.90 -11.32 -32.94
CA LEU A 480 -3.67 -10.31 -31.93
C LEU A 480 -4.98 -9.62 -31.50
N ARG A 481 -5.85 -9.24 -32.45
CA ARG A 481 -7.16 -8.65 -32.16
C ARG A 481 -8.08 -9.59 -31.40
N PHE A 482 -8.05 -10.88 -31.71
CA PHE A 482 -8.78 -11.89 -30.97
C PHE A 482 -8.30 -11.98 -29.51
N ARG A 483 -6.98 -12.06 -29.28
CA ARG A 483 -6.39 -12.04 -27.93
C ARG A 483 -6.70 -10.73 -27.19
N LYS A 484 -6.56 -9.58 -27.85
CA LYS A 484 -6.87 -8.25 -27.31
C LYS A 484 -8.30 -8.19 -26.81
N LYS A 485 -9.27 -8.67 -27.60
CA LYS A 485 -10.69 -8.72 -27.19
C LYS A 485 -10.94 -9.60 -25.96
N ASN A 486 -10.15 -10.66 -25.76
CA ASN A 486 -10.30 -11.54 -24.61
C ASN A 486 -9.77 -10.90 -23.31
N TYR A 487 -8.64 -10.19 -23.39
CA TYR A 487 -7.95 -9.67 -22.20
C TYR A 487 -8.17 -8.18 -21.91
N ILE A 488 -8.44 -7.36 -22.94
CA ILE A 488 -8.65 -5.92 -22.82
C ILE A 488 -10.15 -5.64 -22.85
N GLN A 489 -10.74 -5.52 -21.67
CA GLN A 489 -12.17 -5.26 -21.48
C GLN A 489 -12.57 -3.84 -21.86
N ALA A 490 -11.63 -2.91 -21.73
CA ALA A 490 -11.79 -1.51 -22.05
C ALA A 490 -12.26 -1.24 -23.50
N ASP A 491 -12.08 -2.21 -24.40
CA ASP A 491 -12.44 -2.11 -25.80
C ASP A 491 -13.77 -2.85 -26.13
N LYS A 492 -14.44 -3.43 -25.12
CA LYS A 492 -15.78 -4.06 -25.23
C LYS A 492 -16.87 -3.05 -24.89
#